data_AF-A0AAU9CXL0-F1
#
_entry.id   AF-A0AAU9CXL0-F1
#
_cell.length_a   1.000
_cell.length_b   1.000
_cell.length_c   1.000
_cell.angle_alpha   90.00
_cell.angle_beta   90.00
_cell.angle_gamma   90.00
#
_symmetry.space_group_name_H-M   'P 1'
#
loop_
_entity.id
_entity.type
_entity.pdbx_description
1 polymer ?
#
loop_
_entity_poly.entity_id
_entity_poly.type
_entity_poly.pdbx_seq_one_letter_code
_entity_poly.pdbx_strand_id
1 'polypeptide(L)'
;MYLLLAVLPAIFWGINPLIIKKINGHTSNEMFGTGLGALITSIGAFLIVGNISGLTLLTFGLSFISGAAWAIGQLGQFMSFRTIGISKTMPISTGLQLTGTSIIGVIAFGEWTGVINKVIGFAAIIVLIIGVYVISKTGKQTKDQNIKDYLPLFITSIGYWVYSCIPKAINVNGLQLFSIQMLGTFTVAIIYSLYKNNQVVKQKQSWLNIIPGILYGLASLAYIFAARKVGVNTAFVIGQLNVVISTLGSIFILKEHQKGKDLVKTISGLALILIASCVTAFL
;
A
#
# COMPACT_ATOMS: atom_id res chain seq x y z
N MET A 1 -14.18 9.19 19.20
CA MET A 1 -14.25 9.81 17.85
C MET A 1 -12.92 9.67 17.07
N TYR A 2 -11.75 9.93 17.67
CA TYR A 2 -10.45 9.90 16.95
C TYR A 2 -9.98 8.51 16.51
N LEU A 3 -10.26 7.46 17.29
CA LEU A 3 -9.98 6.07 16.87
C LEU A 3 -10.78 5.67 15.62
N LEU A 4 -11.97 6.24 15.44
CA LEU A 4 -12.83 5.95 14.29
C LEU A 4 -12.18 6.45 12.98
N LEU A 5 -11.54 7.62 13.02
CA LEU A 5 -10.74 8.14 11.90
C LEU A 5 -9.50 7.29 11.61
N ALA A 6 -8.84 6.75 12.64
CA ALA A 6 -7.66 5.91 12.48
C ALA A 6 -7.98 4.55 11.85
N VAL A 7 -9.22 4.06 11.97
CA VAL A 7 -9.68 2.79 11.39
C VAL A 7 -10.07 2.93 9.91
N LEU A 8 -10.47 4.13 9.46
CA LEU A 8 -10.86 4.37 8.06
C LEU A 8 -9.79 3.96 7.04
N PRO A 9 -8.49 4.30 7.21
CA PRO A 9 -7.43 3.84 6.31
C PRO A 9 -7.39 2.31 6.22
N ALA A 10 -7.51 1.62 7.35
CA ALA A 10 -7.50 0.16 7.37
C ALA A 10 -8.64 -0.43 6.53
N ILE A 11 -9.85 0.10 6.70
CA ILE A 11 -11.04 -0.36 5.98
C ILE A 11 -10.93 -0.05 4.49
N PHE A 12 -10.66 1.20 4.12
CA PHE A 12 -10.66 1.63 2.73
C PHE A 12 -9.50 1.03 1.93
N TRP A 13 -8.27 1.02 2.47
CA TRP A 13 -7.16 0.32 1.83
C TRP A 13 -7.38 -1.21 1.80
N GLY A 14 -8.00 -1.77 2.84
CA GLY A 14 -8.26 -3.21 2.92
C GLY A 14 -9.32 -3.70 1.93
N ILE A 15 -10.36 -2.92 1.69
CA ILE A 15 -11.44 -3.27 0.75
C ILE A 15 -11.02 -3.01 -0.71
N ASN A 16 -10.11 -2.07 -0.94
CA ASN A 16 -9.69 -1.67 -2.29
C ASN A 16 -9.30 -2.84 -3.21
N PRO A 17 -8.38 -3.76 -2.82
CA PRO A 17 -8.05 -4.92 -3.63
C PRO A 17 -9.27 -5.76 -4.03
N LEU A 18 -10.27 -5.84 -3.13
CA LEU A 18 -11.49 -6.62 -3.37
C LEU A 18 -12.38 -5.99 -4.44
N ILE A 19 -12.54 -4.66 -4.39
CA ILE A 19 -13.30 -3.91 -5.38
C ILE A 19 -12.61 -4.01 -6.74
N ILE A 20 -11.29 -3.79 -6.78
CA ILE A 20 -10.47 -3.89 -7.99
C ILE A 20 -10.67 -5.26 -8.66
N LYS A 21 -10.55 -6.35 -7.88
CA LYS A 21 -10.76 -7.71 -8.40
C LYS A 21 -12.19 -7.95 -8.89
N LYS A 22 -13.21 -7.40 -8.22
CA LYS A 22 -14.60 -7.49 -8.67
C LYS A 22 -14.87 -6.72 -9.97
N ILE A 23 -14.23 -5.56 -10.16
CA ILE A 23 -14.31 -4.81 -11.43
C ILE A 23 -13.67 -5.63 -12.57
N ASN A 24 -12.65 -6.44 -12.24
CA ASN A 24 -12.01 -7.40 -13.13
C ASN A 24 -11.44 -6.74 -14.40
N GLY A 25 -10.64 -5.68 -14.20
CA GLY A 25 -9.93 -4.99 -15.28
C GLY A 25 -8.58 -5.63 -15.63
N HIS A 26 -7.89 -5.02 -16.59
CA HIS A 26 -6.45 -5.19 -16.74
C HIS A 26 -5.71 -4.19 -15.85
N THR A 27 -4.45 -4.46 -15.54
CA THR A 27 -3.60 -3.59 -14.73
C THR A 27 -3.56 -2.14 -15.22
N SER A 28 -3.68 -1.89 -16.53
CA SER A 28 -3.79 -0.53 -17.07
C SER A 28 -5.11 0.16 -16.67
N ASN A 29 -6.24 -0.54 -16.67
CA ASN A 29 -7.52 0.00 -16.20
C ASN A 29 -7.47 0.32 -14.70
N GLU A 30 -6.93 -0.62 -13.93
CA GLU A 30 -6.82 -0.55 -12.47
C GLU A 30 -5.95 0.64 -12.07
N MET A 31 -4.80 0.79 -12.73
CA MET A 31 -3.89 1.90 -12.50
C MET A 31 -4.46 3.24 -12.93
N PHE A 32 -5.02 3.31 -14.14
CA PHE A 32 -5.66 4.53 -14.66
C PHE A 32 -6.76 5.03 -13.71
N GLY A 33 -7.71 4.16 -13.37
CA GLY A 33 -8.83 4.52 -12.52
C GLY A 33 -8.36 4.89 -11.11
N THR A 34 -7.44 4.12 -10.53
CA THR A 34 -6.89 4.41 -9.19
C THR A 34 -6.20 5.77 -9.17
N GLY A 35 -5.32 6.05 -10.15
CA GLY A 35 -4.63 7.33 -10.25
C GLY A 35 -5.58 8.50 -10.42
N LEU A 36 -6.59 8.37 -11.31
CA LEU A 36 -7.58 9.42 -11.54
C LEU A 36 -8.45 9.69 -10.31
N GLY A 37 -8.95 8.63 -9.65
CA GLY A 37 -9.76 8.78 -8.44
C GLY A 37 -8.98 9.38 -7.27
N ALA A 38 -7.70 9.02 -7.14
CA ALA A 38 -6.83 9.59 -6.12
C ALA A 38 -6.55 11.08 -6.39
N LEU A 39 -6.35 11.47 -7.67
CA LEU A 39 -6.22 12.87 -8.06
C LEU A 39 -7.50 13.66 -7.81
N ILE A 40 -8.68 13.12 -8.17
CA ILE A 40 -9.98 13.75 -7.88
C ILE A 40 -10.11 14.03 -6.38
N THR A 41 -9.70 13.08 -5.54
CA THR A 41 -9.76 13.24 -4.08
C THR A 41 -8.80 14.32 -3.58
N SER A 42 -7.59 14.40 -4.16
CA SER A 42 -6.64 15.48 -3.86
C SER A 42 -7.18 16.86 -4.28
N ILE A 43 -7.78 16.97 -5.46
CA ILE A 43 -8.39 18.23 -5.91
C ILE A 43 -9.52 18.64 -4.96
N GLY A 44 -10.40 17.70 -4.58
CA GLY A 44 -11.45 17.96 -3.60
C GLY A 44 -10.90 18.42 -2.25
N ALA A 45 -9.85 17.78 -1.75
CA ALA A 45 -9.19 18.20 -0.50
C ALA A 45 -8.57 19.59 -0.61
N PHE A 46 -7.94 19.91 -1.74
CA PHE A 46 -7.35 21.23 -1.98
C PHE A 46 -8.41 22.34 -1.97
N LEU A 47 -9.55 22.12 -2.63
CA LEU A 47 -10.66 23.07 -2.67
C LEU A 47 -11.25 23.36 -1.28
N ILE A 48 -11.21 22.39 -0.36
CA ILE A 48 -11.74 22.53 1.01
C ILE A 48 -10.73 23.22 1.93
N VAL A 49 -9.44 22.86 1.84
CA VAL A 49 -8.43 23.28 2.82
C VAL A 49 -7.84 24.65 2.51
N GLY A 50 -7.75 25.02 1.23
CA GLY A 50 -7.26 26.33 0.81
C GLY A 50 -5.76 26.52 1.07
N ASN A 51 -5.02 26.77 0.00
CA ASN A 51 -3.60 27.19 -0.04
C ASN A 51 -2.53 26.07 -0.01
N ILE A 52 -1.82 25.93 -1.13
CA ILE A 52 -0.49 25.28 -1.23
C ILE A 52 0.51 26.42 -1.44
N SER A 53 0.92 27.07 -0.36
CA SER A 53 1.96 28.10 -0.39
C SER A 53 3.25 27.57 0.25
N GLY A 54 4.40 28.11 -0.19
CA GLY A 54 5.71 27.78 0.40
C GLY A 54 6.41 26.52 -0.13
N LEU A 55 5.95 25.93 -1.24
CA LEU A 55 6.68 24.82 -1.88
C LEU A 55 7.88 25.34 -2.69
N THR A 56 9.06 24.81 -2.37
CA THR A 56 10.24 24.95 -3.24
C THR A 56 10.16 23.97 -4.40
N LEU A 57 10.87 24.25 -5.50
CA LEU A 57 10.98 23.34 -6.64
C LEU A 57 11.51 21.96 -6.22
N LEU A 58 12.45 21.91 -5.28
CA LEU A 58 12.99 20.66 -4.74
C LEU A 58 11.91 19.86 -4.00
N THR A 59 11.20 20.48 -3.06
CA THR A 59 10.13 19.81 -2.29
C THR A 59 8.97 19.37 -3.18
N PHE A 60 8.66 20.13 -4.22
CA PHE A 60 7.68 19.74 -5.24
C PHE A 60 8.16 18.51 -6.01
N GLY A 61 9.39 18.55 -6.55
CA GLY A 61 9.97 17.45 -7.33
C GLY A 61 10.05 16.15 -6.53
N LEU A 62 10.53 16.21 -5.28
CA LEU A 62 10.60 15.05 -4.40
C LEU A 62 9.21 14.49 -4.06
N SER A 63 8.24 15.35 -3.73
CA SER A 63 6.86 14.92 -3.47
C SER A 63 6.23 14.25 -4.69
N PHE A 64 6.51 14.77 -5.88
CA PHE A 64 6.05 14.19 -7.15
C PHE A 64 6.67 12.81 -7.38
N ILE A 65 7.99 12.69 -7.22
CA ILE A 65 8.72 11.42 -7.34
C ILE A 65 8.19 10.40 -6.33
N SER A 66 7.89 10.82 -5.09
CA SER A 66 7.30 9.95 -4.08
C SER A 66 5.99 9.34 -4.56
N GLY A 67 5.08 10.15 -5.11
CA GLY A 67 3.82 9.66 -5.69
C GLY A 67 4.02 8.75 -6.89
N ALA A 68 4.93 9.12 -7.79
CA ALA A 68 5.29 8.29 -8.94
C ALA A 68 5.87 6.93 -8.50
N ALA A 69 6.69 6.91 -7.45
CA ALA A 69 7.27 5.68 -6.91
C ALA A 69 6.20 4.78 -6.27
N TRP A 70 5.24 5.35 -5.54
CA TRP A 70 4.09 4.61 -5.04
C TRP A 70 3.31 3.93 -6.17
N ALA A 71 3.07 4.67 -7.24
CA ALA A 71 2.40 4.17 -8.44
C ALA A 71 3.12 2.96 -9.05
N ILE A 72 4.45 2.96 -9.09
CA ILE A 72 5.26 1.82 -9.54
C ILE A 72 5.04 0.61 -8.61
N GLY A 73 5.10 0.81 -7.29
CA GLY A 73 4.80 -0.25 -6.31
C GLY A 73 3.40 -0.85 -6.51
N GLN A 74 2.42 0.01 -6.75
CA GLN A 74 1.03 -0.38 -6.94
C GLN A 74 0.81 -1.23 -8.20
N LEU A 75 1.53 -0.93 -9.29
CA LEU A 75 1.51 -1.76 -10.49
C LEU A 75 1.93 -3.21 -10.22
N GLY A 76 2.93 -3.42 -9.36
CA GLY A 76 3.34 -4.76 -8.94
C GLY A 76 2.26 -5.55 -8.23
N GLN A 77 1.52 -4.90 -7.33
CA GLN A 77 0.38 -5.50 -6.65
C GLN A 77 -0.72 -5.89 -7.65
N PHE A 78 -1.10 -4.98 -8.55
CA PHE A 78 -2.12 -5.24 -9.56
C PHE A 78 -1.77 -6.40 -10.49
N MET A 79 -0.51 -6.47 -10.94
CA MET A 79 -0.03 -7.63 -11.70
C MET A 79 -0.15 -8.93 -10.88
N SER A 80 0.20 -8.87 -9.60
CA SER A 80 0.26 -10.05 -8.72
C SER A 80 -1.10 -10.54 -8.24
N PHE A 81 -2.11 -9.67 -8.15
CA PHE A 81 -3.50 -10.07 -7.90
C PHE A 81 -4.04 -11.04 -8.97
N ARG A 82 -3.43 -11.04 -10.16
CA ARG A 82 -3.80 -11.92 -11.27
C ARG A 82 -3.00 -13.22 -11.29
N THR A 83 -1.73 -13.19 -10.90
CA THR A 83 -0.82 -14.35 -10.96
C THR A 83 -0.86 -15.20 -9.69
N ILE A 84 -0.81 -14.57 -8.51
CA ILE A 84 -0.71 -15.28 -7.22
C ILE A 84 -1.92 -15.06 -6.30
N GLY A 85 -2.86 -14.18 -6.66
CA GLY A 85 -4.08 -13.90 -5.90
C GLY A 85 -3.89 -12.87 -4.78
N ILE A 86 -4.99 -12.27 -4.32
CA ILE A 86 -4.97 -11.19 -3.32
C ILE A 86 -4.54 -11.71 -1.95
N SER A 87 -5.03 -12.90 -1.56
CA SER A 87 -4.73 -13.52 -0.26
C SER A 87 -3.23 -13.76 -0.02
N LYS A 88 -2.44 -13.89 -1.09
CA LYS A 88 -0.98 -13.97 -1.03
C LYS A 88 -0.31 -12.63 -1.30
N THR A 89 -0.79 -11.89 -2.30
CA THR A 89 -0.19 -10.62 -2.73
C THR A 89 -0.16 -9.60 -1.59
N MET A 90 -1.26 -9.46 -0.85
CA MET A 90 -1.35 -8.42 0.18
C MET A 90 -0.36 -8.67 1.33
N PRO A 91 -0.31 -9.86 1.97
CA PRO A 91 0.66 -10.12 3.03
C PRO A 91 2.12 -10.06 2.56
N ILE A 92 2.42 -10.59 1.36
CA ILE A 92 3.78 -10.53 0.81
C ILE A 92 4.21 -9.09 0.55
N SER A 93 3.34 -8.28 -0.08
CA SER A 93 3.61 -6.87 -0.34
C SER A 93 3.81 -6.09 0.95
N THR A 94 2.91 -6.25 1.93
CA THR A 94 3.02 -5.60 3.23
C THR A 94 4.32 -5.98 3.93
N GLY A 95 4.70 -7.27 3.90
CA GLY A 95 5.95 -7.71 4.49
C GLY A 95 7.19 -7.11 3.84
N LEU A 96 7.21 -7.02 2.50
CA LEU A 96 8.30 -6.38 1.75
C LEU A 96 8.40 -4.89 2.05
N GLN A 97 7.26 -4.21 2.15
CA GLN A 97 7.20 -2.79 2.49
C GLN A 97 7.71 -2.56 3.91
N LEU A 98 7.18 -3.27 4.91
CA LEU A 98 7.57 -3.14 6.31
C LEU A 98 9.05 -3.47 6.53
N THR A 99 9.54 -4.54 5.92
CA THR A 99 10.95 -4.94 6.02
C THR A 99 11.86 -3.86 5.43
N GLY A 100 11.62 -3.46 4.17
CA GLY A 100 12.48 -2.50 3.50
C GLY A 100 12.43 -1.11 4.13
N THR A 101 11.24 -0.63 4.49
CA THR A 101 11.08 0.69 5.14
C THR A 101 11.71 0.73 6.53
N SER A 102 11.65 -0.36 7.30
CA SER A 102 12.32 -0.43 8.61
C SER A 102 13.84 -0.45 8.47
N ILE A 103 14.39 -1.24 7.54
CA ILE A 103 15.84 -1.29 7.27
C ILE A 103 16.35 0.08 6.83
N ILE A 104 15.65 0.75 5.91
CA ILE A 104 16.03 2.09 5.46
C ILE A 104 15.86 3.10 6.61
N GLY A 105 14.82 2.97 7.43
CA GLY A 105 14.61 3.73 8.67
C GLY A 105 15.86 3.74 9.56
N VAL A 106 16.37 2.55 9.87
CA VAL A 106 17.55 2.39 10.73
C VAL A 106 18.81 2.95 10.08
N ILE A 107 19.05 2.66 8.80
CA ILE A 107 20.30 3.02 8.10
C ILE A 107 20.34 4.50 7.74
N ALA A 108 19.26 5.04 7.16
CA ALA A 108 19.23 6.37 6.58
C ALA A 108 18.71 7.45 7.56
N PHE A 109 17.84 7.07 8.51
CA PHE A 109 17.20 8.01 9.44
C PHE A 109 17.59 7.80 10.90
N GLY A 110 18.43 6.79 11.19
CA GLY A 110 18.90 6.53 12.56
C GLY A 110 17.82 6.02 13.51
N GLU A 111 16.74 5.43 12.97
CA GLU A 111 15.66 4.84 13.78
C GLU A 111 16.17 3.65 14.62
N TRP A 112 15.41 3.31 15.68
CA TRP A 112 15.78 2.30 16.68
C TRP A 112 17.11 2.64 17.38
N THR A 113 17.13 3.81 18.02
CA THR A 113 18.31 4.28 18.77
C THR A 113 18.65 3.31 19.90
N GLY A 114 19.84 2.72 19.86
CA GLY A 114 20.32 1.78 20.87
C GLY A 114 20.40 0.33 20.40
N VAL A 115 21.31 -0.44 20.98
CA VAL A 115 21.57 -1.83 20.58
C VAL A 115 20.36 -2.73 20.82
N ILE A 116 19.66 -2.54 21.95
CA ILE A 116 18.47 -3.33 22.31
C ILE A 116 17.35 -3.10 21.29
N ASN A 117 17.03 -1.86 20.93
CA ASN A 117 15.97 -1.56 19.96
C ASN A 117 16.29 -2.16 18.60
N LYS A 118 17.55 -2.11 18.16
CA LYS A 118 17.98 -2.78 16.92
C LYS A 118 17.78 -4.30 16.98
N VAL A 119 18.20 -4.95 18.06
CA VAL A 119 18.04 -6.41 18.22
C VAL A 119 16.57 -6.81 18.19
N ILE A 120 15.71 -6.10 18.94
CA ILE A 120 14.26 -6.37 18.97
C ILE A 120 13.64 -6.11 17.58
N GLY A 121 14.03 -5.01 16.92
CA GLY A 121 13.51 -4.65 15.61
C GLY A 121 13.87 -5.66 14.53
N PHE A 122 15.12 -6.11 14.47
CA PHE A 122 15.54 -7.17 13.53
C PHE A 122 14.90 -8.51 13.85
N ALA A 123 14.71 -8.86 15.14
CA ALA A 123 13.96 -10.05 15.51
C ALA A 123 12.50 -9.98 15.05
N ALA A 124 11.85 -8.81 15.18
CA ALA A 124 10.49 -8.58 14.68
C ALA A 124 10.41 -8.71 13.14
N ILE A 125 11.40 -8.21 12.40
CA ILE A 125 11.50 -8.41 10.94
C ILE A 125 11.57 -9.91 10.60
N ILE A 126 12.35 -10.71 11.34
CA ILE A 126 12.42 -12.17 11.11
C ILE A 126 11.05 -12.81 11.33
N VAL A 127 10.36 -12.45 12.42
CA VAL A 127 8.99 -12.95 12.71
C VAL A 127 8.02 -12.57 11.58
N LEU A 128 8.12 -11.35 11.06
CA LEU A 128 7.33 -10.89 9.93
C LEU A 128 7.60 -11.72 8.67
N ILE A 129 8.87 -11.98 8.33
CA ILE A 129 9.26 -12.80 7.18
C ILE A 129 8.71 -14.22 7.33
N ILE A 130 8.76 -14.81 8.53
CA ILE A 130 8.16 -16.11 8.81
C ILE A 130 6.65 -16.08 8.56
N GLY A 131 5.95 -15.03 9.03
CA GLY A 131 4.51 -14.86 8.78
C GLY A 131 4.16 -14.81 7.29
N VAL A 132 4.92 -14.03 6.52
CA VAL A 132 4.79 -13.95 5.05
C VAL A 132 5.05 -15.30 4.40
N TYR A 133 6.11 -16.00 4.82
CA TYR A 133 6.47 -17.31 4.28
C TYR A 133 5.36 -18.34 4.51
N VAL A 134 4.82 -18.40 5.73
CA VAL A 134 3.71 -19.31 6.07
C VAL A 134 2.49 -19.07 5.17
N ILE A 135 2.13 -17.80 4.92
CA ILE A 135 1.02 -17.45 4.03
C ILE A 135 1.34 -17.81 2.57
N SER A 136 2.57 -17.59 2.10
CA SER A 136 2.94 -17.87 0.70
C SER A 136 2.72 -19.35 0.30
N LYS A 137 2.78 -20.25 1.30
CA LYS A 137 2.60 -21.70 1.17
C LYS A 137 1.14 -22.17 1.26
N THR A 138 0.17 -21.29 1.40
CA THR A 138 -1.26 -21.66 1.48
C THR A 138 -1.91 -21.73 0.10
N GLY A 139 -3.06 -22.40 0.00
CA GLY A 139 -3.81 -22.54 -1.24
C GLY A 139 -3.22 -23.58 -2.20
N LYS A 140 -4.01 -24.01 -3.18
CA LYS A 140 -3.52 -24.89 -4.24
C LYS A 140 -2.48 -24.14 -5.06
N GLN A 141 -1.21 -24.53 -4.94
CA GLN A 141 -0.24 -24.22 -5.99
C GLN A 141 -0.73 -24.91 -7.26
N THR A 142 -1.15 -24.13 -8.25
CA THR A 142 -1.28 -24.68 -9.60
C THR A 142 0.11 -25.15 -10.02
N LYS A 143 0.20 -26.27 -10.75
CA LYS A 143 1.49 -26.84 -11.21
C LYS A 143 2.39 -25.82 -11.95
N ASP A 144 1.83 -24.68 -12.36
CA ASP A 144 2.49 -23.62 -13.12
C ASP A 144 2.90 -22.38 -12.31
N GLN A 145 2.59 -22.28 -11.00
CA GLN A 145 3.03 -21.12 -10.22
C GLN A 145 4.55 -21.11 -10.03
N ASN A 146 5.22 -20.14 -10.67
CA ASN A 146 6.66 -20.02 -10.74
C ASN A 146 7.14 -18.81 -9.92
N ILE A 147 8.43 -18.75 -9.55
CA ILE A 147 9.03 -17.58 -8.90
C ILE A 147 8.81 -16.29 -9.71
N LYS A 148 8.69 -16.41 -11.04
CA LYS A 148 8.38 -15.31 -11.96
C LYS A 148 7.07 -14.61 -11.63
N ASP A 149 6.09 -15.31 -11.07
CA ASP A 149 4.78 -14.74 -10.72
C ASP A 149 4.85 -13.77 -9.54
N TYR A 150 5.93 -13.86 -8.73
CA TYR A 150 6.20 -13.00 -7.59
C TYR A 150 7.17 -11.85 -7.92
N LEU A 151 7.90 -11.93 -9.03
CA LEU A 151 8.87 -10.90 -9.45
C LEU A 151 8.27 -9.50 -9.54
N PRO A 152 7.03 -9.30 -10.06
CA PRO A 152 6.42 -7.98 -10.08
C PRO A 152 6.37 -7.33 -8.69
N LEU A 153 6.03 -8.09 -7.63
CA LEU A 153 6.03 -7.56 -6.27
C LEU A 153 7.44 -7.21 -5.79
N PHE A 154 8.40 -8.12 -5.93
CA PHE A 154 9.75 -7.90 -5.40
C PHE A 154 10.43 -6.71 -6.06
N ILE A 155 10.32 -6.58 -7.38
CA ILE A 155 10.98 -5.52 -8.14
C ILE A 155 10.31 -4.16 -7.86
N THR A 156 8.99 -4.11 -7.86
CA THR A 156 8.27 -2.83 -7.72
C THR A 156 8.16 -2.37 -6.27
N SER A 157 8.39 -3.24 -5.27
CA SER A 157 8.36 -2.85 -3.85
C SER A 157 9.37 -1.74 -3.51
N ILE A 158 10.44 -1.61 -4.30
CA ILE A 158 11.38 -0.48 -4.23
C ILE A 158 10.62 0.86 -4.38
N GLY A 159 9.59 0.91 -5.21
CA GLY A 159 8.71 2.07 -5.35
C GLY A 159 8.04 2.48 -4.04
N TYR A 160 7.55 1.50 -3.26
CA TYR A 160 6.99 1.78 -1.92
C TYR A 160 8.04 2.22 -0.92
N TRP A 161 9.27 1.71 -1.03
CA TRP A 161 10.38 2.16 -0.17
C TRP A 161 10.71 3.63 -0.43
N VAL A 162 10.89 4.01 -1.70
CA VAL A 162 11.12 5.41 -2.10
C VAL A 162 9.94 6.29 -1.67
N TYR A 163 8.71 5.86 -1.93
CA TYR A 163 7.50 6.55 -1.49
C TYR A 163 7.50 6.83 0.01
N SER A 164 7.92 5.88 0.83
CA SER A 164 7.89 5.98 2.30
C SER A 164 9.05 6.80 2.88
N CYS A 165 10.19 6.87 2.18
CA CYS A 165 11.38 7.57 2.66
C CYS A 165 11.33 9.07 2.38
N ILE A 166 10.83 9.47 1.22
CA ILE A 166 10.81 10.90 0.82
C ILE A 166 10.07 11.78 1.85
N PRO A 167 8.89 11.42 2.36
CA PRO A 167 8.19 12.22 3.37
C PRO A 167 9.00 12.46 4.65
N LYS A 168 9.93 11.55 4.99
CA LYS A 168 10.82 11.70 6.15
C LYS A 168 12.02 12.62 5.86
N ALA A 169 12.39 12.77 4.60
CA ALA A 169 13.55 13.55 4.16
C ALA A 169 13.23 15.02 3.85
N ILE A 170 11.94 15.40 3.80
CA ILE A 170 11.51 16.77 3.44
C ILE A 170 10.53 17.33 4.47
N ASN A 171 10.64 18.63 4.75
CA ASN A 171 9.71 19.32 5.64
C ASN A 171 8.56 19.95 4.82
N VAL A 172 7.53 19.16 4.55
CA VAL A 172 6.34 19.58 3.78
C VAL A 172 5.08 19.21 4.55
N ASN A 173 4.07 20.08 4.54
CA ASN A 173 2.79 19.76 5.16
C ASN A 173 2.17 18.51 4.50
N GLY A 174 1.68 17.56 5.31
CA GLY A 174 1.12 16.30 4.79
C GLY A 174 0.04 16.45 3.71
N LEU A 175 -0.77 17.51 3.74
CA LEU A 175 -1.78 17.76 2.70
C LEU A 175 -1.16 18.27 1.39
N GLN A 176 -0.13 19.11 1.47
CA GLN A 176 0.62 19.56 0.29
C GLN A 176 1.36 18.38 -0.34
N LEU A 177 2.04 17.59 0.49
CA LEU A 177 2.73 16.36 0.09
C LEU A 177 1.75 15.41 -0.61
N PHE A 178 0.61 15.13 0.00
CA PHE A 178 -0.43 14.27 -0.57
C PHE A 178 -0.86 14.76 -1.95
N SER A 179 -1.14 16.06 -2.11
CA SER A 179 -1.61 16.59 -3.39
C SER A 179 -0.59 16.43 -4.51
N ILE A 180 0.69 16.71 -4.24
CA ILE A 180 1.75 16.53 -5.24
C ILE A 180 2.03 15.04 -5.50
N GLN A 181 1.92 14.18 -4.48
CA GLN A 181 2.00 12.73 -4.67
C GLN A 181 0.87 12.20 -5.56
N MET A 182 -0.35 12.71 -5.45
CA MET A 182 -1.46 12.28 -6.31
C MET A 182 -1.22 12.69 -7.77
N LEU A 183 -0.62 13.86 -8.02
CA LEU A 183 -0.19 14.27 -9.36
C LEU A 183 0.88 13.33 -9.94
N GLY A 184 1.89 12.96 -9.15
CA GLY A 184 2.91 12.00 -9.58
C GLY A 184 2.33 10.61 -9.85
N THR A 185 1.42 10.17 -8.98
CA THR A 185 0.70 8.90 -9.12
C THR A 185 -0.10 8.85 -10.42
N PHE A 186 -0.88 9.90 -10.69
CA PHE A 186 -1.70 10.00 -11.89
C PHE A 186 -0.85 10.08 -13.16
N THR A 187 0.30 10.76 -13.10
CA THR A 187 1.23 10.85 -14.24
C THR A 187 1.73 9.47 -14.65
N VAL A 188 2.20 8.67 -13.68
CA VAL A 188 2.62 7.27 -13.94
C VAL A 188 1.44 6.44 -14.44
N ALA A 189 0.25 6.64 -13.87
CA ALA A 189 -0.96 5.93 -14.31
C ALA A 189 -1.29 6.20 -15.79
N ILE A 190 -1.22 7.45 -16.24
CA ILE A 190 -1.42 7.81 -17.65
C ILE A 190 -0.33 7.19 -18.52
N ILE A 191 0.96 7.42 -18.19
CA ILE A 191 2.08 6.94 -19.00
C ILE A 191 2.01 5.42 -19.17
N TYR A 192 1.83 4.69 -18.08
CA TYR A 192 1.69 3.23 -18.12
C TYR A 192 0.51 2.79 -18.96
N SER A 193 -0.64 3.46 -18.81
CA SER A 193 -1.84 3.09 -19.54
C SER A 193 -1.73 3.36 -21.03
N LEU A 194 -1.16 4.50 -21.44
CA LEU A 194 -0.90 4.83 -22.84
C LEU A 194 0.09 3.84 -23.47
N TYR A 195 1.14 3.46 -22.73
CA TYR A 195 2.13 2.50 -23.20
C TYR A 195 1.57 1.08 -23.35
N LYS A 196 0.74 0.61 -22.41
CA LYS A 196 0.21 -0.76 -22.43
C LYS A 196 -1.09 -0.93 -23.21
N ASN A 197 -1.98 0.05 -23.16
CA ASN A 197 -3.28 0.00 -23.82
C ASN A 197 -3.82 1.42 -24.06
N ASN A 198 -3.55 1.97 -25.24
CA ASN A 198 -4.02 3.30 -25.64
C ASN A 198 -5.56 3.46 -25.67
N GLN A 199 -6.32 2.37 -25.56
CA GLN A 199 -7.79 2.40 -25.48
C GLN A 199 -8.33 2.33 -24.05
N VAL A 200 -7.48 2.47 -23.03
CA VAL A 200 -7.89 2.40 -21.60
C VAL A 200 -9.10 3.30 -21.31
N VAL A 201 -9.16 4.50 -21.88
CA VAL A 201 -10.24 5.47 -21.64
C VAL A 201 -11.59 5.05 -22.23
N LYS A 202 -11.59 4.13 -23.21
CA LYS A 202 -12.80 3.59 -23.82
C LYS A 202 -13.40 2.44 -23.02
N GLN A 203 -12.65 1.88 -22.07
CA GLN A 203 -13.04 0.68 -21.32
C GLN A 203 -13.77 1.07 -20.04
N LYS A 204 -14.96 0.48 -19.83
CA LYS A 204 -15.80 0.71 -18.64
C LYS A 204 -15.04 0.46 -17.33
N GLN A 205 -14.18 -0.55 -17.32
CA GLN A 205 -13.38 -0.95 -16.16
C GLN A 205 -12.47 0.17 -15.67
N SER A 206 -11.95 1.04 -16.55
CA SER A 206 -11.12 2.18 -16.18
C SER A 206 -11.88 3.18 -15.32
N TRP A 207 -13.12 3.48 -15.71
CA TRP A 207 -13.99 4.41 -15.01
C TRP A 207 -14.53 3.83 -13.71
N LEU A 208 -14.84 2.52 -13.69
CA LEU A 208 -15.20 1.86 -12.43
C LEU A 208 -14.05 1.84 -11.42
N ASN A 209 -12.80 1.75 -11.89
CA ASN A 209 -11.62 1.79 -11.02
C ASN A 209 -11.33 3.18 -10.41
N ILE A 210 -12.08 4.23 -10.80
CA ILE A 210 -12.08 5.51 -10.08
C ILE A 210 -12.54 5.33 -8.64
N ILE A 211 -13.47 4.41 -8.37
CA ILE A 211 -13.99 4.14 -7.03
C ILE A 211 -12.86 3.69 -6.07
N PRO A 212 -12.07 2.65 -6.38
CA PRO A 212 -10.85 2.33 -5.64
C PRO A 212 -9.88 3.51 -5.46
N GLY A 213 -9.71 4.34 -6.49
CA GLY A 213 -8.88 5.54 -6.41
C GLY A 213 -9.39 6.57 -5.41
N ILE A 214 -10.69 6.82 -5.39
CA ILE A 214 -11.33 7.72 -4.43
C ILE A 214 -11.18 7.17 -3.01
N LEU A 215 -11.47 5.89 -2.81
CA LEU A 215 -11.29 5.23 -1.51
C LEU A 215 -9.84 5.31 -1.03
N TYR A 216 -8.88 5.12 -1.93
CA TYR A 216 -7.45 5.29 -1.63
C TYR A 216 -7.12 6.72 -1.19
N GLY A 217 -7.62 7.72 -1.92
CA GLY A 217 -7.43 9.13 -1.57
C GLY A 217 -8.05 9.48 -0.22
N LEU A 218 -9.28 9.03 0.05
CA LEU A 218 -9.98 9.26 1.30
C LEU A 218 -9.28 8.57 2.48
N ALA A 219 -8.78 7.35 2.27
CA ALA A 219 -7.96 6.64 3.25
C ALA A 219 -6.69 7.40 3.59
N SER A 220 -6.01 7.94 2.56
CA SER A 220 -4.78 8.72 2.73
C SER A 220 -5.03 10.02 3.51
N LEU A 221 -6.12 10.73 3.21
CA LEU A 221 -6.52 11.91 3.97
C LEU A 221 -6.87 11.56 5.42
N ALA A 222 -7.69 10.52 5.63
CA ALA A 222 -8.03 10.04 6.96
C ALA A 222 -6.76 9.67 7.76
N TYR A 223 -5.79 9.04 7.12
CA TYR A 223 -4.49 8.71 7.71
C TYR A 223 -3.72 9.98 8.13
N ILE A 224 -3.63 10.99 7.27
CA ILE A 224 -2.97 12.27 7.60
C ILE A 224 -3.62 12.92 8.83
N PHE A 225 -4.94 12.97 8.88
CA PHE A 225 -5.65 13.55 10.03
C PHE A 225 -5.53 12.69 11.29
N ALA A 226 -5.58 11.36 11.16
CA ALA A 226 -5.39 10.43 12.27
C ALA A 226 -3.97 10.56 12.84
N ALA A 227 -2.94 10.57 12.00
CA ALA A 227 -1.55 10.70 12.41
C ALA A 227 -1.30 12.00 13.20
N ARG A 228 -1.94 13.12 12.82
CA ARG A 228 -1.89 14.39 13.57
C ARG A 228 -2.55 14.33 14.95
N LYS A 229 -3.46 13.38 15.19
CA LYS A 229 -4.26 13.29 16.43
C LYS A 229 -3.78 12.20 17.37
N VAL A 230 -3.46 11.00 16.86
CA VAL A 230 -3.06 9.83 17.66
C VAL A 230 -1.58 9.47 17.52
N GLY A 231 -0.83 10.24 16.72
CA GLY A 231 0.58 9.97 16.40
C GLY A 231 0.74 9.09 15.15
N VAL A 232 1.85 9.27 14.44
CA VAL A 232 2.16 8.55 13.19
C VAL A 232 2.26 7.05 13.43
N ASN A 233 2.95 6.64 14.50
CA ASN A 233 3.18 5.22 14.81
C ASN A 233 1.87 4.48 15.11
N THR A 234 1.01 5.07 15.95
CA THR A 234 -0.32 4.53 16.25
C THR A 234 -1.21 4.46 15.01
N ALA A 235 -1.27 5.55 14.23
CA ALA A 235 -2.05 5.59 13.00
C ALA A 235 -1.56 4.55 11.97
N PHE A 236 -0.24 4.33 11.90
CA PHE A 236 0.37 3.34 11.04
C PHE A 236 -0.03 1.92 11.43
N VAL A 237 0.11 1.55 12.71
CA VAL A 237 -0.25 0.20 13.20
C VAL A 237 -1.73 -0.10 12.95
N ILE A 238 -2.62 0.85 13.25
CA ILE A 238 -4.05 0.68 12.96
C ILE A 238 -4.27 0.54 11.45
N GLY A 239 -3.60 1.36 10.64
CA GLY A 239 -3.64 1.28 9.18
C GLY A 239 -3.22 -0.08 8.63
N GLN A 240 -2.26 -0.78 9.24
CA GLN A 240 -1.79 -2.10 8.81
C GLN A 240 -2.86 -3.20 8.92
N LEU A 241 -3.95 -2.98 9.67
CA LEU A 241 -5.09 -3.90 9.67
C LEU A 241 -5.73 -4.05 8.27
N ASN A 242 -5.41 -3.17 7.32
CA ASN A 242 -5.79 -3.33 5.91
C ASN A 242 -5.37 -4.69 5.33
N VAL A 243 -4.23 -5.25 5.77
CA VAL A 243 -3.72 -6.52 5.24
C VAL A 243 -4.62 -7.67 5.64
N VAL A 244 -5.20 -7.61 6.85
CA VAL A 244 -6.14 -8.61 7.36
C VAL A 244 -7.45 -8.53 6.58
N ILE A 245 -7.98 -7.31 6.42
CA ILE A 245 -9.24 -7.07 5.71
C ILE A 245 -9.15 -7.54 4.25
N SER A 246 -8.07 -7.16 3.56
CA SER A 246 -7.86 -7.56 2.15
C SER A 246 -7.62 -9.06 2.00
N THR A 247 -6.82 -9.67 2.88
CA THR A 247 -6.50 -11.10 2.82
C THR A 247 -7.73 -11.95 3.13
N LEU A 248 -8.36 -11.73 4.30
CA LEU A 248 -9.56 -12.51 4.68
C LEU A 248 -10.74 -12.18 3.78
N GLY A 249 -10.91 -10.92 3.38
CA GLY A 249 -11.94 -10.52 2.42
C GLY A 249 -11.78 -11.23 1.07
N SER A 250 -10.55 -11.44 0.58
CA SER A 250 -10.34 -12.19 -0.66
C SER A 250 -10.70 -13.67 -0.51
N ILE A 251 -10.42 -14.28 0.64
CA ILE A 251 -10.76 -15.67 0.91
C ILE A 251 -12.28 -15.85 1.02
N PHE A 252 -12.97 -14.99 1.79
CA PHE A 252 -14.39 -15.16 2.08
C PHE A 252 -15.32 -14.56 1.01
N ILE A 253 -15.00 -13.37 0.49
CA ILE A 253 -15.87 -12.64 -0.45
C ILE A 253 -15.56 -13.01 -1.90
N LEU A 254 -14.28 -13.09 -2.25
CA LEU A 254 -13.86 -13.45 -3.62
C LEU A 254 -13.69 -14.96 -3.80
N LYS A 255 -13.90 -15.73 -2.72
CA LYS A 255 -13.83 -17.19 -2.70
C LYS A 255 -12.46 -17.69 -3.19
N GLU A 256 -11.38 -16.99 -2.89
CA GLU A 256 -10.03 -17.54 -3.09
C GLU A 256 -9.90 -18.81 -2.22
N HIS A 257 -9.77 -19.97 -2.86
CA HIS A 257 -9.95 -21.26 -2.21
C HIS A 257 -8.83 -21.56 -1.20
N GLN A 258 -9.07 -21.19 0.06
CA GLN A 258 -8.29 -21.59 1.21
C GLN A 258 -9.25 -22.13 2.27
N LYS A 259 -9.10 -23.40 2.66
CA LYS A 259 -9.94 -24.05 3.67
C LYS A 259 -9.10 -24.91 4.61
N GLY A 260 -9.61 -25.13 5.82
CA GLY A 260 -8.97 -25.99 6.81
C GLY A 260 -7.58 -25.49 7.22
N LYS A 261 -6.56 -26.34 7.07
CA LYS A 261 -5.17 -26.05 7.49
C LYS A 261 -4.60 -24.79 6.83
N ASP A 262 -4.99 -24.48 5.59
CA ASP A 262 -4.49 -23.30 4.88
C ASP A 262 -5.06 -21.99 5.46
N LEU A 263 -6.33 -22.00 5.88
CA LEU A 263 -6.92 -20.84 6.55
C LEU A 263 -6.24 -20.57 7.90
N VAL A 264 -5.94 -21.62 8.66
CA VAL A 264 -5.22 -21.50 9.95
C VAL A 264 -3.82 -20.93 9.74
N LYS A 265 -3.08 -21.42 8.74
CA LYS A 265 -1.78 -20.85 8.37
C LYS A 265 -1.89 -19.38 7.98
N THR A 266 -2.91 -19.00 7.21
CA THR A 266 -3.12 -17.62 6.81
C THR A 266 -3.39 -16.71 8.00
N ILE A 267 -4.29 -17.10 8.90
CA ILE A 267 -4.59 -16.34 10.12
C ILE A 267 -3.35 -16.23 11.02
N SER A 268 -2.62 -17.33 11.20
CA SER A 268 -1.40 -17.36 12.01
C SER A 268 -0.33 -16.43 11.43
N GLY A 269 -0.11 -16.48 10.11
CA GLY A 269 0.85 -15.59 9.44
C GLY A 269 0.45 -14.12 9.52
N LEU A 270 -0.84 -13.80 9.41
CA LEU A 270 -1.35 -12.44 9.56
C LEU A 270 -1.11 -11.93 10.99
N ALA A 271 -1.34 -12.77 12.01
CA ALA A 271 -1.04 -12.42 13.40
C ALA A 271 0.44 -12.10 13.60
N LEU A 272 1.35 -12.92 13.04
CA LEU A 272 2.79 -12.67 13.10
C LEU A 272 3.18 -11.33 12.44
N ILE A 273 2.61 -11.02 11.26
CA ILE A 273 2.85 -9.76 10.55
C ILE A 273 2.37 -8.57 11.40
N LEU A 274 1.18 -8.66 12.01
CA LEU A 274 0.64 -7.58 12.84
C LEU A 274 1.46 -7.37 14.11
N ILE A 275 1.82 -8.45 14.82
CA ILE A 275 2.65 -8.36 16.03
C ILE A 275 3.99 -7.72 15.69
N ALA A 276 4.66 -8.20 14.65
CA ALA A 276 5.92 -7.64 14.21
C ALA A 276 5.78 -6.17 13.82
N SER A 277 4.73 -5.81 13.07
CA SER A 277 4.45 -4.43 12.70
C SER A 277 4.26 -3.53 13.93
N CYS A 278 3.51 -3.99 14.94
CA CYS A 278 3.35 -3.27 16.20
C CYS A 278 4.70 -3.05 16.87
N VAL A 279 5.50 -4.12 17.03
CA VAL A 279 6.82 -4.02 17.67
C VAL A 279 7.69 -3.01 16.92
N THR A 280 7.84 -3.14 15.60
CA THR A 280 8.70 -2.24 14.80
C THR A 280 8.28 -0.77 14.86
N ALA A 281 6.98 -0.49 15.00
CA ALA A 281 6.45 0.87 15.01
C ALA A 281 6.67 1.60 16.35
N PHE A 282 6.93 0.88 17.45
CA PHE A 282 7.10 1.46 18.79
C PHE A 282 8.54 1.38 19.31
N LEU A 283 9.52 1.08 18.45
CA LEU A 283 10.95 1.04 18.75
C LEU A 283 11.69 2.34 18.43
#